data_AF-A0A958YAJ0-F1
#
_entry.id   AF-A0A958YAJ0-F1
#
_cell.length_a   1.000
_cell.length_b   1.000
_cell.length_c   1.000
_cell.angle_alpha   90.00
_cell.angle_beta   90.00
_cell.angle_gamma   90.00
#
_symmetry.space_group_name_H-M   'P 1'
#
loop_
_entity.id
_entity.type
_entity.pdbx_description
1 polymer ?
#
loop_
_entity_poly.entity_id
_entity_poly.type
_entity_poly.pdbx_seq_one_letter_code
_entity_poly.pdbx_strand_id
1 'polypeptide(L)'
;MKSLKLVFFLSFLTFGLLTFNSCKDDDDNSTPVEICNDGLDNDGDGFTDCEDNDCNCEICDDGLDNDGDGFIDCEDVDCDCPETECGDGVDNDGDGFTDCEDNDCNC
;
A
#
# COMPACT_ATOMS: atom_id res chain seq x y z
N MET A 1 33.02 -38.89 35.62
CA MET A 1 32.50 -37.54 35.32
C MET A 1 32.82 -37.05 33.89
N LYS A 2 32.90 -37.93 32.88
CA LYS A 2 33.21 -37.54 31.48
C LYS A 2 32.12 -37.89 30.46
N SER A 3 31.11 -38.66 30.87
CA SER A 3 30.01 -39.12 30.01
C SER A 3 28.77 -38.21 29.99
N LEU A 4 28.66 -37.25 30.93
CA LEU A 4 27.47 -36.38 31.05
C LEU A 4 27.50 -35.17 30.09
N LYS A 5 28.68 -34.73 29.65
CA LYS A 5 28.82 -33.61 28.68
C LYS A 5 28.46 -34.00 27.25
N LEU A 6 28.62 -35.28 26.88
CA LEU A 6 28.33 -35.76 25.53
C LEU A 6 26.82 -35.84 25.26
N VAL A 7 26.03 -36.20 26.27
CA VAL A 7 24.55 -36.24 26.19
C VAL A 7 23.96 -34.83 26.07
N PHE A 8 24.55 -33.84 26.77
CA PHE A 8 24.14 -32.44 26.65
C PHE A 8 24.41 -31.86 25.26
N PHE A 9 25.53 -32.21 24.62
CA PHE A 9 25.83 -31.74 23.26
C PHE A 9 24.95 -32.41 22.17
N LEU A 10 24.60 -33.68 22.36
CA LEU A 10 23.74 -34.43 21.43
C LEU A 10 22.25 -34.03 21.51
N SER A 11 21.82 -33.44 22.64
CA SER A 11 20.45 -32.93 22.81
C SER A 11 20.19 -31.61 22.09
N PHE A 12 21.22 -30.80 21.82
CA PHE A 12 21.06 -29.55 21.07
C PHE A 12 21.15 -29.76 19.54
N LEU A 13 21.85 -30.80 19.08
CA LEU A 13 21.97 -31.10 17.66
C LEU A 13 20.68 -31.65 17.05
N THR A 14 19.79 -32.23 17.87
CA THR A 14 18.49 -32.77 17.45
C THR A 14 17.34 -31.78 17.61
N PHE A 15 17.50 -30.75 18.46
CA PHE A 15 16.52 -29.66 18.61
C PHE A 15 16.75 -28.49 17.63
N GLY A 16 17.96 -28.35 17.09
CA GLY A 16 18.24 -27.34 16.05
C GLY A 16 17.70 -27.68 14.66
N LEU A 17 17.13 -28.87 14.46
CA LEU A 17 16.61 -29.32 13.17
C LEU A 17 15.09 -29.17 13.00
N LEU A 18 14.37 -28.66 14.00
CA LEU A 18 12.89 -28.69 14.01
C LEU A 18 12.19 -27.34 14.19
N THR A 19 12.83 -26.21 13.91
CA THR A 19 12.08 -24.95 13.70
C THR A 19 12.77 -24.02 12.71
N PHE A 20 13.10 -24.53 11.52
CA PHE A 20 12.87 -23.68 10.36
C PHE A 20 11.37 -23.79 10.09
N ASN A 21 10.60 -22.89 10.70
CA ASN A 21 9.38 -22.45 10.06
C ASN A 21 9.86 -21.87 8.72
N SER A 22 9.90 -22.72 7.70
CA SER A 22 9.57 -22.26 6.37
C SER A 22 8.23 -21.55 6.53
N CYS A 23 8.21 -20.23 6.38
CA CYS A 23 7.14 -19.68 5.56
C CYS A 23 7.34 -20.35 4.20
N LYS A 24 6.65 -21.48 4.02
CA LYS A 24 6.32 -21.96 2.70
C LYS A 24 5.20 -21.03 2.30
N ASP A 25 5.56 -19.97 1.58
CA ASP A 25 4.59 -19.33 0.71
C ASP A 25 4.38 -20.34 -0.41
N ASP A 26 3.38 -21.21 -0.20
CA ASP A 26 2.96 -22.20 -1.16
C ASP A 26 2.34 -21.44 -2.34
N ASP A 27 3.09 -21.32 -3.45
CA ASP A 27 2.64 -20.98 -4.81
C ASP A 27 1.49 -19.95 -4.90
N ASP A 28 1.80 -18.67 -4.76
CA ASP A 28 1.38 -17.69 -5.74
C ASP A 28 2.55 -16.76 -6.02
N ASN A 29 2.86 -16.55 -7.29
CA ASN A 29 3.78 -15.50 -7.71
C ASN A 29 3.03 -14.16 -7.64
N SER A 30 2.43 -13.89 -6.49
CA SER A 30 1.87 -12.60 -6.14
C SER A 30 2.91 -11.97 -5.24
N THR A 31 3.67 -11.03 -5.79
CA THR A 31 4.10 -9.90 -4.95
C THR A 31 2.85 -9.40 -4.22
N PRO A 32 2.96 -8.95 -2.95
CA PRO A 32 1.82 -8.29 -2.33
C PRO A 32 1.36 -7.18 -3.27
N VAL A 33 0.04 -7.00 -3.42
CA VAL A 33 -0.48 -5.98 -4.32
C VAL A 33 -0.25 -4.63 -3.67
N GLU A 34 0.38 -3.72 -4.41
CA GLU A 34 0.55 -2.33 -3.98
C GLU A 34 -0.78 -1.57 -4.03
N ILE A 35 -1.06 -0.76 -3.02
CA ILE A 35 -2.18 0.19 -2.99
C ILE A 35 -1.59 1.57 -3.27
N CYS A 36 -2.00 2.19 -4.37
CA CYS A 36 -1.26 3.30 -4.95
C CYS A 36 -1.56 4.69 -4.37
N ASN A 37 -2.30 4.76 -3.27
CA ASN A 37 -2.77 6.01 -2.66
C ASN A 37 -2.82 5.96 -1.12
N ASP A 38 -2.16 5.01 -0.47
CA ASP A 38 -2.23 4.83 1.00
C ASP A 38 -1.00 5.34 1.76
N GLY A 39 0.06 5.74 1.06
CA GLY A 39 1.29 6.26 1.65
C GLY A 39 2.21 5.18 2.23
N LEU A 40 1.97 3.90 1.94
CA LEU A 40 2.73 2.76 2.46
C LEU A 40 3.36 1.96 1.31
N ASP A 41 4.39 1.19 1.65
CA ASP A 41 5.02 0.19 0.78
C ASP A 41 4.35 -1.14 1.11
N ASN A 42 3.27 -1.49 0.41
CA ASN A 42 2.50 -2.70 0.70
C ASN A 42 3.17 -3.95 0.13
N ASP A 43 3.99 -3.82 -0.90
CA ASP A 43 4.66 -4.93 -1.60
C ASP A 43 6.08 -5.26 -1.07
N GLY A 44 6.69 -4.34 -0.34
CA GLY A 44 7.99 -4.44 0.32
C GLY A 44 9.19 -4.21 -0.60
N ASP A 45 9.02 -3.60 -1.76
CA ASP A 45 10.09 -3.34 -2.72
C ASP A 45 10.89 -2.04 -2.44
N GLY A 46 10.36 -1.20 -1.54
CA GLY A 46 10.97 0.03 -1.06
C GLY A 46 10.53 1.30 -1.79
N PHE A 47 9.54 1.22 -2.67
CA PHE A 47 8.83 2.34 -3.24
C PHE A 47 7.41 2.44 -2.63
N THR A 48 6.73 3.57 -2.82
CA THR A 48 5.40 3.83 -2.24
C THR A 48 4.55 4.55 -3.28
N ASP A 49 3.27 4.18 -3.39
CA ASP A 49 2.29 4.87 -4.24
C ASP A 49 2.83 5.08 -5.68
N CYS A 50 2.65 6.27 -6.27
CA CYS A 50 3.13 6.62 -7.60
C CYS A 50 4.64 6.72 -7.78
N GLU A 51 5.42 6.55 -6.70
CA GLU A 51 6.87 6.36 -6.81
C GLU A 51 7.23 4.90 -7.10
N ASP A 52 6.27 3.98 -6.89
CA ASP A 52 6.36 2.56 -7.24
C ASP A 52 6.06 2.32 -8.73
N ASN A 53 6.82 1.42 -9.35
CA ASN A 53 6.62 1.03 -10.76
C ASN A 53 5.54 -0.06 -10.92
N ASP A 54 5.16 -0.72 -9.83
CA ASP A 54 4.05 -1.66 -9.79
C ASP A 54 2.70 -0.94 -9.62
N CYS A 55 2.72 0.38 -9.42
CA CYS A 55 1.57 1.27 -9.46
C CYS A 55 1.27 1.82 -10.86
N ASN A 56 -0.01 1.80 -11.23
CA ASN A 56 -0.53 2.50 -12.39
C ASN A 56 -1.32 3.71 -11.90
N CYS A 57 -0.66 4.84 -11.68
CA CYS A 57 -1.34 6.01 -11.12
C CYS A 57 -2.13 6.82 -12.14
N GLU A 58 -3.18 7.45 -11.61
CA GLU A 58 -4.02 8.40 -12.34
C GLU A 58 -3.29 9.72 -12.67
N ILE A 59 -3.57 10.31 -13.83
CA ILE A 59 -3.15 11.67 -14.19
C ILE A 59 -4.36 12.59 -14.03
N CYS A 60 -4.42 13.24 -12.87
CA CYS A 60 -5.58 13.96 -12.36
C CYS A 60 -6.07 15.21 -13.13
N ASP A 61 -5.55 15.47 -14.34
CA ASP A 61 -5.91 16.66 -15.13
C ASP A 61 -5.93 16.43 -16.66
N ASP A 62 -5.95 15.17 -17.11
CA ASP A 62 -5.83 14.82 -18.53
C ASP A 62 -7.16 14.40 -19.20
N GLY A 63 -8.23 14.20 -18.41
CA GLY A 63 -9.56 13.83 -18.87
C GLY A 63 -9.70 12.36 -19.28
N LEU A 64 -8.78 11.49 -18.85
CA LEU A 64 -8.77 10.06 -19.10
C LEU A 64 -8.84 9.28 -17.78
N ASP A 65 -8.99 7.98 -17.91
CA ASP A 65 -8.91 6.98 -16.84
C ASP A 65 -7.60 6.24 -17.13
N ASN A 66 -6.51 6.70 -16.52
CA ASN A 66 -5.15 6.20 -16.74
C ASN A 66 -4.87 4.93 -15.94
N ASP A 67 -5.53 4.76 -14.80
CA ASP A 67 -5.36 3.62 -13.91
C ASP A 67 -6.24 2.40 -14.31
N GLY A 68 -7.38 2.66 -14.96
CA GLY A 68 -8.35 1.70 -15.48
C GLY A 68 -9.47 1.31 -14.51
N ASP A 69 -9.70 2.06 -13.44
CA ASP A 69 -10.66 1.71 -12.39
C ASP A 69 -12.09 2.24 -12.64
N GLY A 70 -12.22 3.17 -13.61
CA GLY A 70 -13.46 3.75 -14.09
C GLY A 70 -13.79 5.13 -13.53
N PHE A 71 -12.92 5.71 -12.72
CA PHE A 71 -12.94 7.12 -12.34
C PHE A 71 -11.97 7.92 -13.24
N ILE A 72 -12.13 9.25 -13.27
CA ILE A 72 -11.40 10.15 -14.17
C ILE A 72 -11.02 11.38 -13.36
N ASP A 73 -9.79 11.87 -13.53
CA ASP A 73 -9.32 13.12 -12.92
C ASP A 73 -9.68 13.22 -11.41
N CYS A 74 -10.23 14.34 -10.97
CA CYS A 74 -10.63 14.57 -9.57
C CYS A 74 -11.88 13.80 -9.12
N GLU A 75 -12.52 13.02 -10.00
CA GLU A 75 -13.50 12.04 -9.56
C GLU A 75 -12.84 10.72 -9.12
N ASP A 76 -11.53 10.56 -9.34
CA ASP A 76 -10.72 9.42 -8.91
C ASP A 76 -10.20 9.61 -7.48
N VAL A 77 -10.30 8.56 -6.67
CA VAL A 77 -9.82 8.54 -5.27
C VAL A 77 -8.28 8.45 -5.19
N ASP A 78 -7.63 8.06 -6.28
CA ASP A 78 -6.17 8.06 -6.39
C ASP A 78 -5.62 9.48 -6.67
N CYS A 79 -6.50 10.46 -6.88
CA CYS A 79 -6.16 11.86 -7.10
C CYS A 79 -6.30 12.73 -5.85
N ASP A 80 -5.20 13.38 -5.46
CA ASP A 80 -5.18 14.44 -4.45
C ASP A 80 -5.46 15.79 -5.14
N CYS A 81 -6.72 16.02 -5.47
CA CYS A 81 -7.19 17.30 -6.00
C CYS A 81 -7.55 18.24 -4.84
N PRO A 82 -7.23 19.54 -4.93
CA PRO A 82 -7.72 20.51 -3.96
C PRO A 82 -9.06 21.12 -4.41
N GLU A 83 -10.00 21.30 -3.49
CA GLU A 83 -11.22 22.07 -3.73
C GLU A 83 -10.87 23.52 -4.10
N THR A 84 -11.35 23.97 -5.27
CA THR A 84 -11.03 25.30 -5.82
C THR A 84 -12.26 26.20 -5.99
N GLU A 85 -13.46 25.64 -6.08
CA GLU A 85 -14.72 26.35 -6.30
C GLU A 85 -15.57 26.36 -5.03
N CYS A 86 -15.02 26.97 -3.97
CA CYS A 86 -15.54 27.02 -2.60
C CYS A 86 -16.90 27.73 -2.35
N GLY A 87 -17.81 27.77 -3.31
CA GLY A 87 -19.14 28.36 -3.12
C GLY A 87 -20.14 28.04 -4.22
N ASP A 88 -19.92 26.98 -4.99
CA ASP A 88 -20.83 26.54 -6.04
C ASP A 88 -21.77 25.39 -5.59
N GLY A 89 -21.49 24.80 -4.42
CA GLY A 89 -22.25 23.71 -3.83
C GLY A 89 -21.95 22.34 -4.41
N VAL A 90 -20.82 22.19 -5.11
CA VAL A 90 -20.29 20.95 -5.66
C VAL A 90 -19.06 20.52 -4.84
N ASP A 91 -18.76 19.23 -4.89
CA ASP A 91 -17.55 18.60 -4.39
C ASP A 91 -16.67 18.41 -5.64
N ASN A 92 -15.74 19.35 -5.88
CA ASN A 92 -14.96 19.44 -7.10
C ASN A 92 -13.64 18.66 -7.02
N ASP A 93 -13.28 18.14 -5.85
CA ASP A 93 -12.11 17.29 -5.64
C ASP A 93 -12.44 15.85 -5.25
N GLY A 94 -13.71 15.53 -5.01
CA GLY A 94 -14.20 14.18 -4.79
C GLY A 94 -13.98 13.64 -3.38
N ASP A 95 -13.58 14.47 -2.41
CA ASP A 95 -13.21 14.04 -1.06
C ASP A 95 -14.42 13.84 -0.11
N GLY A 96 -15.62 14.21 -0.59
CA GLY A 96 -16.89 14.09 0.11
C GLY A 96 -17.28 15.32 0.94
N PHE A 97 -16.50 16.40 0.91
CA PHE A 97 -16.82 17.70 1.47
C PHE A 97 -17.19 18.69 0.36
N THR A 98 -17.85 19.79 0.72
CA THR A 98 -18.33 20.79 -0.27
C THR A 98 -18.12 22.18 0.26
N ASP A 99 -17.65 23.10 -0.58
CA ASP A 99 -17.49 24.53 -0.28
C ASP A 99 -16.79 24.78 1.09
N CYS A 100 -17.37 25.58 1.97
CA CYS A 100 -16.82 25.89 3.29
C CYS A 100 -16.87 24.74 4.31
N GLU A 101 -17.45 23.59 3.94
CA GLU A 101 -17.31 22.37 4.73
C GLU A 101 -16.01 21.63 4.38
N ASP A 102 -15.38 21.99 3.27
CA ASP A 102 -14.09 21.53 2.80
C ASP A 102 -12.92 22.23 3.53
N ASN A 103 -11.84 21.50 3.78
CA ASN A 103 -10.63 22.02 4.44
C ASN A 103 -9.67 22.74 3.47
N ASP A 104 -9.77 22.46 2.18
CA ASP A 104 -9.01 23.13 1.12
C ASP A 104 -9.58 24.53 0.83
N CYS A 105 -10.85 24.73 1.20
CA CYS A 105 -11.51 26.02 1.16
C CYS A 105 -11.19 26.92 2.35
N ASN A 106 -10.62 28.09 2.06
CA ASN A 106 -10.37 29.12 3.06
C ASN A 106 -11.53 30.11 3.18
N CYS A 107 -12.57 29.70 3.90
CA CYS A 107 -13.69 30.53 4.33
C CYS A 107 -13.40 31.27 5.66
#